data_AF-A0A670K4L4-F1
#
_entry.id   AF-A0A670K4L4-F1
#
_cell.length_a   1.000
_cell.length_b   1.000
_cell.length_c   1.000
_cell.angle_alpha   90.00
_cell.angle_beta   90.00
_cell.angle_gamma   90.00
#
_symmetry.space_group_name_H-M   'P 1'
#
loop_
_entity.id
_entity.type
_entity.pdbx_description
1 polymer ?
#
loop_
_entity_poly.entity_id
_entity_poly.type
_entity_poly.pdbx_seq_one_letter_code
_entity_poly.pdbx_strand_id
1 'polypeptide(L)'
;MAGRDIQMQGCPICYLSFDDVFRAPRLLPCSHTFCLECLARLCVFLKSSQSFQCPLCRGSVPLPCGGAPRLPVNMDIVQQFPPWMREVQEVWLDGFRLCWRRKLPGNAKEEEAFAVLVTLELLKAAAPRGSDPRELVVAHPVSRCWETCCLLWDHYPGLFCATALMVLGLLLSTALMLGLQR
;
A
#
# COMPACT_ATOMS: atom_id res chain seq x y z
N MET A 1 5.37 -43.85 2.85
CA MET A 1 5.13 -42.75 1.89
C MET A 1 5.00 -41.48 2.70
N ALA A 2 6.06 -40.65 2.75
CA ALA A 2 6.07 -39.42 3.53
C ALA A 2 5.15 -38.39 2.86
N GLY A 3 3.93 -38.26 3.38
CA GLY A 3 3.13 -37.07 3.16
C GLY A 3 3.90 -35.91 3.76
N ARG A 4 4.52 -35.10 2.92
CA ARG A 4 5.02 -33.80 3.35
C ARG A 4 3.78 -33.01 3.73
N ASP A 5 3.49 -32.94 5.02
CA ASP A 5 2.66 -31.89 5.59
C ASP A 5 3.23 -30.59 5.05
N ILE A 6 2.53 -30.00 4.09
CA ILE A 6 2.75 -28.62 3.69
C ILE A 6 2.30 -27.84 4.90
N GLN A 7 3.23 -27.63 5.83
CA GLN A 7 3.05 -26.77 6.97
C GLN A 7 2.96 -25.36 6.39
N MET A 8 1.78 -24.99 5.86
CA MET A 8 1.44 -23.63 5.49
C MET A 8 1.50 -22.86 6.79
N GLN A 9 2.69 -22.31 7.10
CA GLN A 9 2.92 -21.52 8.28
C GLN A 9 1.89 -20.40 8.23
N GLY A 10 0.90 -20.44 9.11
CA GLY A 10 -0.08 -19.38 9.22
C GLY A 10 0.55 -18.13 9.81
N CYS A 11 -0.14 -17.01 9.70
CA CYS A 11 0.31 -15.80 10.37
C CYS A 11 0.29 -15.98 11.91
N PRO A 12 1.36 -15.63 12.64
CA PRO A 12 1.41 -15.82 14.10
C PRO A 12 0.48 -14.87 14.89
N ILE A 13 -0.15 -13.88 14.24
CA ILE A 13 -1.09 -12.96 14.88
C ILE A 13 -2.54 -13.47 14.76
N CYS A 14 -2.98 -13.79 13.53
CA CYS A 14 -4.35 -14.19 13.26
C CYS A 14 -4.54 -15.70 13.11
N TYR A 15 -3.45 -16.48 13.07
CA TYR A 15 -3.43 -17.93 12.89
C TYR A 15 -4.10 -18.44 11.61
N LEU A 16 -4.38 -17.55 10.67
CA LEU A 16 -4.92 -17.89 9.35
C LEU A 16 -3.79 -18.15 8.35
N SER A 17 -4.07 -19.02 7.39
CA SER A 17 -3.21 -19.25 6.23
C SER A 17 -3.01 -17.98 5.43
N PHE A 18 -1.80 -17.82 4.88
CA PHE A 18 -1.50 -16.74 3.95
C PHE A 18 -2.25 -16.92 2.62
N ASP A 19 -2.53 -15.80 1.97
CA ASP A 19 -3.09 -15.74 0.61
C ASP A 19 -2.27 -14.78 -0.27
N ASP A 20 -2.68 -14.57 -1.50
CA ASP A 20 -2.04 -13.70 -2.48
C ASP A 20 -2.53 -12.25 -2.44
N VAL A 21 -3.47 -11.90 -1.57
CA VAL A 21 -4.13 -10.59 -1.55
C VAL A 21 -3.91 -9.89 -0.19
N PHE A 22 -4.86 -9.99 0.73
CA PHE A 22 -4.82 -9.25 2.01
C PHE A 22 -4.00 -9.95 3.08
N ARG A 23 -3.80 -11.26 2.97
CA ARG A 23 -2.93 -12.06 3.84
C ARG A 23 -1.66 -12.46 3.10
N ALA A 24 -1.21 -11.65 2.14
CA ALA A 24 0.13 -11.77 1.57
C ALA A 24 1.19 -11.77 2.69
N PRO A 25 2.14 -12.72 2.69
CA PRO A 25 3.16 -12.84 3.73
C PRO A 25 4.19 -11.71 3.56
N ARG A 26 4.32 -10.85 4.57
CA ARG A 26 5.25 -9.71 4.57
C ARG A 26 6.41 -9.98 5.52
N LEU A 27 7.62 -9.86 4.99
CA LEU A 27 8.87 -10.06 5.70
C LEU A 27 9.31 -8.77 6.38
N LEU A 28 9.61 -8.84 7.66
CA LEU A 28 10.19 -7.73 8.42
C LEU A 28 11.72 -7.81 8.36
N PRO A 29 12.44 -6.70 8.60
CA PRO A 29 13.91 -6.69 8.66
C PRO A 29 14.47 -7.59 9.77
N CYS A 30 13.66 -7.89 10.80
CA CYS A 30 14.00 -8.84 11.86
C CYS A 30 13.66 -10.30 11.51
N SER A 31 13.56 -10.63 10.21
CA SER A 31 13.25 -11.95 9.63
C SER A 31 11.92 -12.60 10.02
N HIS A 32 11.08 -11.94 10.80
CA HIS A 32 9.73 -12.41 11.11
C HIS A 32 8.75 -12.10 9.98
N THR A 33 7.79 -13.01 9.74
CA THR A 33 6.78 -12.86 8.69
C THR A 33 5.38 -12.76 9.27
N PHE A 34 4.58 -11.83 8.76
CA PHE A 34 3.20 -11.60 9.18
C PHE A 34 2.28 -11.37 7.98
N CYS A 35 0.97 -11.51 8.19
CA CYS A 35 -0.02 -11.22 7.16
C CYS A 35 -0.12 -9.71 6.91
N LEU A 36 -0.29 -9.29 5.66
CA LEU A 36 -0.44 -7.86 5.32
C LEU A 36 -1.57 -7.19 6.11
N GLU A 37 -2.74 -7.82 6.20
CA GLU A 37 -3.89 -7.33 6.97
C GLU A 37 -3.54 -7.08 8.44
N CYS A 38 -2.78 -7.99 9.05
CA CYS A 38 -2.34 -7.90 10.43
C CYS A 38 -1.42 -6.70 10.61
N LEU A 39 -0.39 -6.58 9.77
CA LEU A 39 0.54 -5.44 9.81
C LEU A 39 -0.16 -4.12 9.54
N ALA A 40 -1.10 -4.09 8.60
CA ALA A 40 -1.89 -2.92 8.29
C ALA A 40 -2.71 -2.47 9.52
N ARG A 41 -3.37 -3.39 10.23
CA ARG A 41 -4.05 -3.08 11.49
C ARG A 41 -3.11 -2.53 12.55
N LEU A 42 -1.91 -3.10 12.73
CA LEU A 42 -0.93 -2.57 13.67
C LEU A 42 -0.50 -1.14 13.30
N CYS A 43 -0.20 -0.90 12.02
CA CYS A 43 0.30 0.39 11.56
C CYS A 43 -0.78 1.48 11.53
N VAL A 44 -2.05 1.11 11.36
CA VAL A 44 -3.19 2.03 11.36
C VAL A 44 -3.30 2.83 12.67
N PHE A 45 -2.94 2.23 13.81
CA PHE A 45 -2.94 2.91 15.11
C PHE A 45 -1.73 3.82 15.31
N LEU A 46 -0.72 3.71 14.46
CA LEU A 46 0.58 4.35 14.59
C LEU A 46 0.71 5.59 13.70
N LYS A 47 -0.40 6.33 13.50
CA LYS A 47 -0.58 7.46 12.56
C LYS A 47 0.55 8.51 12.47
N SER A 48 1.51 8.54 13.38
CA SER A 48 2.64 9.47 13.40
C SER A 48 4.03 8.82 13.52
N SER A 49 4.15 7.51 13.75
CA SER A 49 5.45 6.86 13.89
C SER A 49 5.92 6.26 12.58
N GLN A 50 7.12 6.65 12.15
CA GLN A 50 7.81 6.06 10.99
C GLN A 50 8.33 4.64 11.27
N SER A 51 7.97 4.05 12.40
CA SER A 51 8.37 2.71 12.80
C SER A 51 7.35 2.08 13.75
N PHE A 52 7.37 0.75 13.83
CA PHE A 52 6.61 -0.04 14.80
C PHE A 52 7.49 -1.12 15.42
N GLN A 53 7.03 -1.75 16.50
CA GLN A 53 7.76 -2.83 17.15
C GLN A 53 7.24 -4.19 16.67
N CYS A 54 8.16 -5.08 16.28
CA CYS A 54 7.80 -6.45 15.91
C CYS A 54 7.11 -7.17 17.08
N PRO A 55 5.92 -7.77 16.88
CA PRO A 55 5.21 -8.48 17.95
C PRO A 55 5.94 -9.68 18.54
N LEU A 56 6.88 -10.27 17.79
CA LEU A 56 7.62 -11.47 18.22
C LEU A 56 8.92 -11.12 18.94
N CYS A 57 9.74 -10.24 18.38
CA CYS A 57 11.07 -9.93 18.92
C CYS A 57 11.21 -8.53 19.51
N ARG A 58 10.17 -7.68 19.42
CA ARG A 58 10.22 -6.26 19.82
C ARG A 58 11.36 -5.47 19.16
N GLY A 59 11.80 -5.91 17.99
CA GLY A 59 12.73 -5.15 17.16
C GLY A 59 12.01 -3.99 16.48
N SER A 60 12.68 -2.84 16.38
CA SER A 60 12.16 -1.68 15.66
C SER A 60 12.14 -1.95 14.16
N VAL A 61 10.99 -1.74 13.54
CA VAL A 61 10.77 -1.92 12.11
C VAL A 61 10.42 -0.57 11.49
N PRO A 62 11.25 0.00 10.61
CA PRO A 62 10.91 1.20 9.88
C PRO A 62 9.78 0.91 8.89
N LEU A 63 8.82 1.83 8.81
CA LEU A 63 7.69 1.75 7.91
C LEU A 63 8.01 2.54 6.62
N PRO A 64 7.92 1.91 5.43
CA PRO A 64 8.20 2.59 4.16
C PRO A 64 7.11 3.63 3.82
N CYS A 65 7.45 4.56 2.92
CA CYS A 65 6.48 5.49 2.32
C CYS A 65 5.36 4.68 1.64
N GLY A 66 4.11 4.86 2.08
CA GLY A 66 2.97 4.05 1.65
C GLY A 66 2.56 2.92 2.61
N GLY A 67 3.23 2.78 3.76
CA GLY A 67 2.78 1.96 4.87
C GLY A 67 3.06 0.46 4.74
N ALA A 68 2.28 -0.35 5.46
CA ALA A 68 2.46 -1.81 5.52
C ALA A 68 2.45 -2.54 4.15
N PRO A 69 1.65 -2.14 3.13
CA PRO A 69 1.67 -2.81 1.83
C PRO A 69 2.98 -2.69 1.05
N ARG A 70 3.83 -1.73 1.41
CA ARG A 70 5.15 -1.53 0.78
C ARG A 70 6.27 -2.33 1.46
N LEU A 71 5.97 -3.07 2.53
CA LEU A 71 6.92 -4.01 3.12
C LEU A 71 7.21 -5.17 2.16
N PRO A 72 8.45 -5.71 2.16
CA PRO A 72 8.82 -6.76 1.23
C PRO A 72 7.97 -8.02 1.48
N VAL A 73 7.62 -8.70 0.39
CA VAL A 73 6.90 -9.97 0.44
C VAL A 73 7.90 -11.10 0.72
N ASN A 74 7.54 -12.04 1.59
CA ASN A 74 8.34 -13.24 1.80
C ASN A 74 8.13 -14.22 0.63
N MET A 75 9.04 -14.18 -0.34
CA MET A 75 8.96 -15.02 -1.53
C MET A 75 9.15 -16.52 -1.23
N ASP A 76 9.84 -16.89 -0.15
CA ASP A 76 10.03 -18.30 0.22
C ASP A 76 8.70 -18.98 0.55
N ILE A 77 7.77 -18.23 1.15
CA ILE A 77 6.41 -18.69 1.43
C ILE A 77 5.55 -18.65 0.16
N VAL A 78 5.65 -17.58 -0.63
CA VAL A 78 4.87 -17.43 -1.87
C VAL A 78 5.20 -18.53 -2.87
N GLN A 79 6.46 -18.96 -2.98
CA GLN A 79 6.85 -20.05 -3.87
C GLN A 79 6.21 -21.39 -3.51
N GLN A 80 5.79 -21.56 -2.25
CA GLN A 80 5.08 -22.75 -1.78
C GLN A 80 3.58 -22.71 -2.13
N PHE A 81 3.06 -21.56 -2.57
CA PHE A 81 1.67 -21.45 -2.99
C PHE A 81 1.39 -22.22 -4.28
N PRO A 82 0.14 -22.66 -4.48
CA PRO A 82 -0.30 -23.20 -5.76
C PRO A 82 -0.01 -22.23 -6.92
N PRO A 83 0.21 -22.72 -8.17
CA PRO A 83 0.61 -21.88 -9.30
C PRO A 83 -0.26 -20.65 -9.53
N TRP A 84 -1.58 -20.77 -9.32
CA TRP A 84 -2.56 -19.69 -9.49
C TRP A 84 -2.54 -18.61 -8.39
N MET A 85 -1.73 -18.79 -7.34
CA MET A 85 -1.65 -17.90 -6.17
C MET A 85 -0.22 -17.35 -5.97
N ARG A 86 0.75 -17.73 -6.82
CA ARG A 86 2.14 -17.23 -6.69
C ARG A 86 2.32 -15.77 -7.10
N GLU A 87 1.34 -15.21 -7.81
CA GLU A 87 1.33 -13.80 -8.17
C GLU A 87 0.62 -13.00 -7.07
N VAL A 88 1.42 -12.40 -6.19
CA VAL A 88 0.90 -11.55 -5.12
C VAL A 88 0.33 -10.27 -5.71
N GLN A 89 -0.90 -9.99 -5.34
CA GLN A 89 -1.68 -8.86 -5.81
C GLN A 89 -1.20 -7.53 -5.20
N GLU A 90 -1.21 -6.47 -6.01
CA GLU A 90 -0.82 -5.13 -5.55
C GLU A 90 -1.93 -4.51 -4.69
N VAL A 91 -1.72 -4.52 -3.38
CA VAL A 91 -2.63 -3.92 -2.39
C VAL A 91 -2.12 -2.54 -1.98
N TRP A 92 -3.02 -1.56 -1.83
CA TRP A 92 -2.70 -0.24 -1.27
C TRP A 92 -3.58 0.10 -0.06
N LEU A 93 -3.15 1.10 0.70
CA LEU A 93 -3.93 1.66 1.81
C LEU A 93 -4.72 2.89 1.33
N ASP A 94 -6.01 2.92 1.64
CA ASP A 94 -6.88 4.09 1.53
C ASP A 94 -7.51 4.37 2.90
N GLY A 95 -6.88 5.27 3.67
CA GLY A 95 -7.27 5.56 5.05
C GLY A 95 -7.21 4.33 5.95
N PHE A 96 -8.37 3.79 6.33
CA PHE A 96 -8.53 2.59 7.16
C PHE A 96 -8.92 1.35 6.36
N ARG A 97 -8.70 1.35 5.04
CA ARG A 97 -9.06 0.25 4.14
C ARG A 97 -7.83 -0.26 3.39
N LEU A 98 -7.72 -1.57 3.24
CA LEU A 98 -6.86 -2.20 2.25
C LEU A 98 -7.63 -2.37 0.95
N CYS A 99 -7.01 -2.04 -0.16
CA CYS A 99 -7.65 -1.96 -1.46
C CYS A 99 -6.84 -2.75 -2.49
N TRP A 100 -7.50 -3.52 -3.36
CA TRP A 100 -6.88 -4.19 -4.50
C TRP A 100 -7.79 -4.18 -5.73
N ARG A 101 -7.22 -4.18 -6.93
CA ARG A 101 -7.96 -4.20 -8.19
C ARG A 101 -7.97 -5.60 -8.81
N ARG A 102 -9.12 -6.26 -8.83
CA ARG A 102 -9.33 -7.52 -9.55
C ARG A 102 -9.66 -7.26 -11.01
N LYS A 103 -8.89 -7.84 -11.95
CA LYS A 103 -9.26 -7.92 -13.36
C LYS A 103 -10.26 -9.07 -13.55
N LEU A 104 -11.44 -8.79 -14.11
CA LEU A 104 -12.36 -9.86 -14.52
C LEU A 104 -11.96 -10.38 -15.91
N PRO A 105 -12.03 -11.70 -16.17
CA PRO A 105 -11.88 -12.23 -17.51
C PRO A 105 -13.07 -11.76 -18.36
N GLY A 106 -12.85 -10.75 -19.20
CA GLY A 106 -13.83 -10.30 -20.19
C GLY A 106 -14.03 -11.37 -21.27
N ASN A 107 -15.26 -11.55 -21.71
CA ASN A 107 -15.54 -12.33 -22.92
C ASN A 107 -14.81 -11.68 -24.10
N ALA A 108 -14.17 -12.49 -24.94
CA ALA A 108 -13.06 -12.13 -25.84
C ALA A 108 -13.39 -11.17 -27.01
N LYS A 109 -14.13 -10.08 -26.79
CA LYS A 109 -14.43 -9.06 -27.82
C LYS A 109 -14.35 -7.60 -27.38
N GLU A 110 -14.05 -7.28 -26.13
CA GLU A 110 -13.85 -5.89 -25.70
C GLU A 110 -12.57 -5.78 -24.85
N GLU A 111 -11.64 -4.92 -25.28
CA GLU A 111 -10.37 -4.60 -24.61
C GLU A 111 -10.54 -3.84 -23.28
N GLU A 112 -11.77 -3.76 -22.74
CA GLU A 112 -12.05 -3.15 -21.45
C GLU A 112 -12.17 -4.24 -20.37
N ALA A 113 -11.03 -4.64 -19.83
CA ALA A 113 -10.99 -5.47 -18.63
C ALA A 113 -11.69 -4.73 -17.47
N PHE A 114 -12.91 -5.13 -17.14
CA PHE A 114 -13.63 -4.58 -16.00
C PHE A 114 -12.83 -4.83 -14.72
N ALA A 115 -12.50 -3.74 -14.03
CA ALA A 115 -11.71 -3.74 -12.81
C ALA A 115 -12.62 -3.59 -11.59
N VAL A 116 -12.62 -4.58 -10.71
CA VAL A 116 -13.37 -4.55 -9.44
C VAL A 116 -12.42 -4.17 -8.31
N LEU A 117 -12.69 -3.07 -7.59
CA LEU A 117 -11.94 -2.71 -6.38
C LEU A 117 -12.39 -3.54 -5.19
N VAL A 118 -11.58 -4.45 -4.69
CA VAL A 118 -11.84 -5.20 -3.46
C VAL A 118 -11.30 -4.38 -2.29
N THR A 119 -12.14 -4.09 -1.28
CA THR A 119 -11.75 -3.38 -0.06
C THR A 119 -11.82 -4.27 1.18
N LEU A 120 -10.98 -4.03 2.18
CA LEU A 120 -11.02 -4.67 3.50
C LEU A 120 -10.86 -3.60 4.60
N GLU A 121 -11.87 -3.46 5.45
CA GLU A 121 -11.83 -2.50 6.56
C GLU A 121 -10.92 -2.97 7.70
N LEU A 122 -10.00 -2.10 8.11
CA LEU A 122 -9.03 -2.36 9.18
C LEU A 122 -9.58 -2.00 10.57
N LEU A 123 -10.46 -1.01 10.63
CA LEU A 123 -11.22 -0.63 11.81
C LEU A 123 -12.71 -0.73 11.49
N LYS A 124 -13.43 -1.59 12.20
CA LYS A 124 -14.89 -1.63 12.13
C LYS A 124 -15.40 -0.35 12.78
N ALA A 125 -15.95 0.58 11.99
CA ALA A 125 -16.74 1.69 12.54
C ALA A 125 -18.02 1.08 13.12
N ALA A 126 -17.97 0.59 14.37
CA ALA A 126 -19.08 0.04 15.14
C ALA A 126 -20.23 -0.57 14.28
N ALA A 127 -19.93 -1.57 13.44
CA ALA A 127 -20.99 -2.14 12.62
C ALA A 127 -21.97 -2.94 13.52
N PRO A 128 -23.28 -2.88 13.25
CA PRO A 128 -24.30 -3.54 14.06
C PRO A 128 -24.04 -5.06 14.12
N ARG A 129 -24.37 -5.65 15.27
CA ARG A 129 -24.17 -7.08 15.53
C ARG A 129 -24.88 -7.91 14.45
N GLY A 130 -24.14 -8.70 13.67
CA GLY A 130 -24.70 -9.73 12.79
C GLY A 130 -24.27 -9.74 11.32
N SER A 131 -23.36 -8.86 10.85
CA SER A 131 -22.97 -8.89 9.43
C SER A 131 -21.98 -10.01 9.05
N ASP A 132 -22.25 -10.64 7.91
CA ASP A 132 -21.48 -11.74 7.29
C ASP A 132 -20.07 -11.24 6.91
N PRO A 133 -18.99 -12.02 7.17
CA PRO A 133 -17.63 -11.71 6.72
C PRO A 133 -17.47 -11.36 5.23
N ARG A 134 -18.44 -11.75 4.38
CA ARG A 134 -18.45 -11.49 2.93
C ARG A 134 -19.01 -10.12 2.52
N GLU A 135 -19.72 -9.40 3.40
CA GLU A 135 -20.22 -8.04 3.13
C GLU A 135 -19.16 -6.94 3.30
N LEU A 136 -18.00 -7.27 3.85
CA LEU A 136 -16.89 -6.33 4.09
C LEU A 136 -16.04 -6.05 2.84
N VAL A 137 -16.38 -6.64 1.69
CA VAL A 137 -15.69 -6.47 0.42
C VAL A 137 -16.56 -5.61 -0.50
N VAL A 138 -16.31 -4.30 -0.52
CA VAL A 138 -17.06 -3.37 -1.37
C VAL A 138 -16.28 -3.07 -2.65
N ALA A 139 -16.92 -3.38 -3.79
CA ALA A 139 -16.53 -3.10 -5.17
C ALA A 139 -16.81 -1.66 -5.60
N HIS A 140 -15.78 -0.84 -5.82
CA HIS A 140 -15.93 0.48 -6.46
C HIS A 140 -15.14 0.60 -7.78
N PRO A 141 -15.69 1.26 -8.83
CA PRO A 141 -14.91 1.61 -10.01
C PRO A 141 -13.94 2.76 -9.66
N VAL A 142 -12.64 2.55 -9.85
CA VAL A 142 -11.62 3.58 -9.54
C VAL A 142 -11.45 4.51 -10.74
N SER A 143 -11.95 5.75 -10.62
CA SER A 143 -11.67 6.82 -11.57
C SER A 143 -10.20 7.29 -11.44
N ARG A 144 -9.57 7.56 -12.58
CA ARG A 144 -8.15 7.90 -12.82
C ARG A 144 -7.56 9.11 -12.06
N CYS A 145 -8.19 9.66 -11.03
CA CYS A 145 -7.70 10.86 -10.33
C CYS A 145 -6.54 10.62 -9.35
N TRP A 146 -6.28 9.37 -8.94
CA TRP A 146 -5.22 9.06 -7.96
C TRP A 146 -3.80 9.17 -8.58
N GLU A 147 -3.61 8.73 -9.83
CA GLU A 147 -2.30 8.72 -10.49
C GLU A 147 -1.80 10.14 -10.84
N THR A 148 -2.71 11.04 -11.23
CA THR A 148 -2.37 12.44 -11.52
C THR A 148 -2.03 13.24 -10.26
N CYS A 149 -2.67 12.96 -9.12
CA CYS A 149 -2.42 13.71 -7.90
C CYS A 149 -1.06 13.38 -7.25
N CYS A 150 -0.60 12.13 -7.32
CA CYS A 150 0.73 11.75 -6.82
C CYS A 150 1.87 12.35 -7.66
N LEU A 151 1.74 12.37 -8.99
CA LEU A 151 2.76 12.95 -9.88
C LEU A 151 2.86 14.48 -9.75
N LEU A 152 1.76 15.16 -9.43
CA LEU A 152 1.79 16.60 -9.17
C LEU A 152 2.46 16.96 -7.83
N TRP A 153 2.42 16.09 -6.82
CA TRP A 153 3.03 16.38 -5.52
C TRP A 153 4.57 16.32 -5.56
N ASP A 154 5.16 15.39 -6.32
CA ASP A 154 6.63 15.27 -6.45
C ASP A 154 7.25 16.35 -7.36
N HIS A 155 6.48 16.95 -8.27
CA HIS A 155 6.94 18.03 -9.16
C HIS A 155 6.70 19.45 -8.63
N TYR A 156 5.80 19.61 -7.66
CA TYR A 156 5.43 20.91 -7.08
C TYR A 156 6.60 21.72 -6.49
N PRO A 157 7.59 21.13 -5.77
CA PRO A 157 8.68 21.92 -5.19
C PRO A 157 9.67 22.44 -6.25
N GLY A 158 9.90 21.70 -7.35
CA GLY A 158 10.83 22.10 -8.40
C GLY A 158 10.32 23.30 -9.22
N LEU A 159 9.03 23.33 -9.52
CA LEU A 159 8.40 24.40 -10.31
C LEU A 159 8.31 25.72 -9.51
N PHE A 160 8.08 25.62 -8.19
CA PHE A 160 8.06 26.79 -7.30
C PHE A 160 9.45 27.42 -7.13
N CYS A 161 10.51 26.59 -7.03
CA CYS A 161 11.89 27.08 -6.95
C CYS A 161 12.33 27.79 -8.25
N ALA A 162 11.99 27.23 -9.41
CA ALA A 162 12.36 27.82 -10.70
C ALA A 162 11.69 29.18 -10.94
N THR A 163 10.41 29.30 -10.61
CA THR A 163 9.67 30.57 -10.72
C THR A 163 10.19 31.62 -9.74
N ALA A 164 10.49 31.23 -8.49
CA ALA A 164 11.09 32.13 -7.50
C ALA A 164 12.47 32.66 -7.94
N LEU A 165 13.34 31.81 -8.50
CA LEU A 165 14.65 32.21 -9.01
C LEU A 165 14.56 33.16 -10.22
N MET A 166 13.63 32.90 -11.14
CA MET A 166 13.36 33.77 -12.28
C MET A 166 12.90 35.17 -11.84
N VAL A 167 11.99 35.24 -10.87
CA VAL A 167 11.49 36.52 -10.33
C VAL A 167 12.59 37.26 -9.58
N LEU A 168 13.40 36.56 -8.77
CA LEU A 168 14.57 37.14 -8.10
C LEU A 168 15.59 37.69 -9.10
N GLY A 169 15.88 36.94 -10.18
CA GLY A 169 16.78 37.38 -11.24
C GLY A 169 16.27 38.63 -11.95
N LEU A 170 14.99 38.70 -12.28
CA LEU A 170 14.37 39.89 -12.87
C LEU A 170 14.41 41.07 -11.91
N LEU A 171 14.06 40.89 -10.64
CA LEU A 171 14.14 41.95 -9.63
C LEU A 171 15.57 42.47 -9.44
N LEU A 172 16.56 41.58 -9.37
CA LEU A 172 17.98 41.94 -9.31
C LEU A 172 18.43 42.71 -10.55
N SER A 173 18.01 42.28 -11.75
CA SER A 173 18.34 42.98 -13.00
C SER A 173 17.73 44.38 -13.05
N THR A 174 16.47 44.54 -12.62
CA THR A 174 15.80 45.84 -12.55
C THR A 174 16.42 46.74 -11.48
N ALA A 175 16.81 46.18 -10.33
CA ALA A 175 17.51 46.92 -9.27
C ALA A 175 18.92 47.35 -9.72
N LEU A 176 19.64 46.53 -10.48
CA LEU A 176 20.95 46.88 -11.05
C LEU A 176 20.83 48.00 -12.08
N MET A 177 19.81 47.93 -12.96
CA MET A 177 19.54 48.97 -13.96
C MET A 177 19.13 50.30 -13.31
N LEU A 178 18.33 50.27 -12.25
CA LEU A 178 17.96 51.47 -11.46
C LEU A 178 19.13 52.01 -10.63
N GLY A 179 20.03 51.15 -10.18
CA GLY A 179 21.24 51.52 -9.44
C GLY A 179 22.35 52.12 -10.29
N LEU A 180 22.38 51.82 -11.60
CA LEU A 180 23.31 52.41 -12.57
C LEU A 180 22.83 53.75 -13.15
N GLN A 181 21.60 54.17 -12.86
CA GLN A 181 21.04 55.47 -13.28
C GLN A 181 21.10 56.56 -12.18
N ARG A 182 21.74 56.29 -11.03
CA ARG A 182 22.08 57.27 -9.99
C ARG A 182 23.59 57.49 -9.97
#